data_AF-A0A2V5W6Z3-F1
#
_entry.id   AF-A0A2V5W6Z3-F1
#
_cell.length_a   1.000
_cell.length_b   1.000
_cell.length_c   1.000
_cell.angle_alpha   90.00
_cell.angle_beta   90.00
_cell.angle_gamma   90.00
#
_symmetry.space_group_name_H-M   'P 1'
#
loop_
_entity.id
_entity.type
_entity.pdbx_description
1 polymer ?
#
loop_
_entity_poly.entity_id
_entity_poly.type
_entity_poly.pdbx_seq_one_letter_code
_entity_poly.pdbx_strand_id
1 'polypeptide(L)'
;MLIAGNIPTYEVTASYQIYGEAYVRSVLFANLAETQLRFKLSALKKDFDVLHRQFRASLISWQWVDPSTTALQKAPSQTAVSRQE
;
A
#
# COMPACT_ATOMS: atom_id res chain seq x y z
N MET A 1 6.55 -1.14 -5.57
CA MET A 1 5.63 -0.24 -4.84
C MET A 1 4.21 -0.78 -5.04
N LEU A 2 3.39 -0.86 -3.99
CA LEU A 2 2.06 -1.49 -4.06
C LEU A 2 1.10 -0.73 -4.99
N ILE A 3 1.11 0.61 -4.91
CA ILE A 3 0.11 1.47 -5.59
C ILE A 3 0.63 2.08 -6.89
N ALA A 4 1.95 2.18 -7.07
CA ALA A 4 2.56 2.59 -8.34
C ALA A 4 3.28 1.44 -9.06
N GLY A 5 2.97 0.19 -8.71
CA GLY A 5 3.56 -1.01 -9.31
C GLY A 5 2.63 -1.74 -10.28
N ASN A 6 2.99 -2.98 -10.62
CA ASN A 6 2.25 -3.85 -11.54
C ASN A 6 0.96 -4.44 -10.94
N ILE A 7 0.51 -3.97 -9.78
CA ILE A 7 -0.67 -4.48 -9.09
C ILE A 7 -1.87 -3.63 -9.50
N PRO A 8 -2.91 -4.22 -10.11
CA PRO A 8 -4.10 -3.48 -10.49
C PRO A 8 -4.75 -2.84 -9.25
N THR A 9 -4.89 -1.52 -9.28
CA THR A 9 -5.51 -0.74 -8.20
C THR A 9 -6.65 0.11 -8.72
N TYR A 10 -7.65 0.32 -7.86
CA TYR A 10 -8.73 1.27 -8.11
C TYR A 10 -9.23 1.84 -6.79
N GLU A 11 -9.88 3.00 -6.86
CA GLU A 11 -10.42 3.68 -5.69
C GLU A 11 -11.90 3.98 -5.86
N VAL A 12 -12.66 3.79 -4.79
CA VAL A 12 -14.07 4.18 -4.72
C VAL A 12 -14.25 5.19 -3.60
N THR A 13 -14.86 6.32 -3.92
CA THR A 13 -15.23 7.36 -2.96
C THR A 13 -16.73 7.50 -2.91
N ALA A 14 -17.31 7.44 -1.71
CA ALA A 14 -18.74 7.57 -1.48
C ALA A 14 -19.01 8.57 -0.35
N SER A 15 -20.00 9.44 -0.57
CA SER A 15 -20.54 10.33 0.48
C SER A 15 -21.77 9.68 1.09
N TYR A 16 -21.93 9.83 2.40
CA TYR A 16 -23.10 9.30 3.13
C TYR A 16 -23.38 10.16 4.36
N GLN A 17 -24.60 10.06 4.90
CA GLN A 17 -25.00 10.78 6.11
C GLN A 17 -25.31 9.78 7.23
N ILE A 18 -24.82 10.06 8.44
CA ILE A 18 -25.15 9.30 9.64
C ILE A 18 -25.40 10.30 10.77
N TYR A 19 -26.53 10.19 11.47
CA TYR A 19 -26.90 11.06 12.60
C TYR A 19 -26.84 12.56 12.28
N GLY A 20 -27.22 12.95 11.06
CA GLY A 20 -27.20 14.35 10.61
C GLY A 20 -25.83 14.87 10.17
N GLU A 21 -24.77 14.09 10.37
CA GLU A 21 -23.42 14.44 9.95
C GLU A 21 -23.09 13.87 8.57
N ALA A 22 -22.44 14.67 7.74
CA ALA A 22 -22.00 14.26 6.41
C ALA A 22 -20.58 13.68 6.47
N TYR A 23 -20.45 12.44 6.02
CA TYR A 23 -19.17 11.74 5.92
C TYR A 23 -18.83 11.44 4.47
N VAL A 24 -17.54 11.25 4.23
CA VAL A 24 -17.02 10.71 2.98
C VAL A 24 -16.11 9.54 3.32
N ARG A 25 -16.27 8.44 2.58
CA ARG A 25 -15.41 7.27 2.65
C ARG A 25 -14.69 7.07 1.33
N SER A 26 -13.38 6.96 1.39
CA SER A 26 -12.53 6.48 0.30
C SER A 26 -12.07 5.06 0.63
N VAL A 27 -12.12 4.18 -0.37
CA VAL A 27 -11.57 2.83 -0.28
C VAL A 27 -10.67 2.59 -1.49
N LEU A 28 -9.37 2.43 -1.26
CA LEU A 28 -8.41 2.01 -2.25
C LEU A 28 -8.27 0.49 -2.21
N PHE A 29 -8.45 -0.14 -3.35
CA PHE A 29 -8.33 -1.56 -3.56
C PHE A 29 -7.03 -1.87 -4.30
N ALA A 30 -6.26 -2.84 -3.82
CA ALA A 30 -5.14 -3.43 -4.54
C ALA A 30 -5.42 -4.92 -4.76
N ASN A 31 -5.56 -5.31 -6.02
CA ASN A 31 -5.92 -6.67 -6.42
C ASN A 31 -4.66 -7.52 -6.58
N LEU A 32 -4.39 -8.38 -5.60
CA LEU A 32 -3.35 -9.40 -5.68
C LEU A 32 -3.92 -10.66 -6.36
N ALA A 33 -3.06 -11.65 -6.62
CA ALA A 33 -3.45 -12.85 -7.36
C ALA A 33 -4.61 -13.62 -6.70
N GLU A 34 -4.56 -13.80 -5.38
CA GLU A 34 -5.54 -14.61 -4.63
C GLU A 34 -6.35 -13.81 -3.61
N THR A 35 -6.02 -12.53 -3.43
CA THR A 35 -6.63 -11.70 -2.39
C THR A 35 -6.70 -10.24 -2.79
N GLN A 36 -7.48 -9.47 -2.06
CA GLN A 36 -7.65 -8.05 -2.29
C GLN A 36 -7.35 -7.27 -1.01
N LEU A 37 -6.34 -6.40 -1.07
CA LEU A 37 -6.07 -5.46 0.01
C LEU A 37 -7.00 -4.25 -0.13
N ARG A 38 -7.49 -3.77 1.02
CA ARG A 38 -8.42 -2.64 1.11
C ARG A 38 -7.93 -1.62 2.13
N PHE A 39 -7.59 -0.43 1.67
CA PHE A 39 -7.24 0.70 2.52
C PHE A 39 -8.45 1.61 2.61
N LYS A 40 -8.91 1.94 3.83
CA LYS A 40 -10.14 2.69 4.04
C LYS A 40 -9.87 3.96 4.82
N LEU A 41 -10.38 5.08 4.32
CA LEU A 41 -10.50 6.33 5.04
C LEU A 41 -11.98 6.66 5.19
N SER A 42 -12.42 7.02 6.40
CA SER A 42 -13.71 7.66 6.64
C SER A 42 -13.48 8.93 7.42
N ALA A 43 -14.02 10.04 6.93
CA ALA A 43 -13.86 11.35 7.57
C ALA A 43 -15.14 12.18 7.42
N LEU A 44 -15.30 13.18 8.28
CA LEU A 44 -16.29 14.22 8.07
C LEU A 44 -16.01 14.91 6.73
N LYS A 45 -17.08 15.28 6.02
CA LYS A 45 -16.96 15.90 4.70
C LYS A 45 -16.09 17.15 4.71
N LYS A 46 -16.15 17.95 5.78
CA LYS A 46 -15.35 19.17 5.95
C LYS A 46 -13.83 18.93 6.05
N ASP A 47 -13.42 17.76 6.52
CA ASP A 47 -12.02 17.41 6.77
C ASP A 47 -11.46 16.45 5.72
N PHE A 48 -12.32 15.95 4.82
CA PHE A 48 -12.01 14.83 3.94
C PHE A 48 -10.83 15.11 3.01
N ASP A 49 -10.79 16.26 2.33
CA ASP A 49 -9.76 16.52 1.31
C ASP A 49 -8.33 16.54 1.90
N VAL A 50 -8.17 17.16 3.08
CA VAL A 50 -6.88 17.22 3.78
C VAL A 50 -6.45 15.82 4.24
N LEU A 51 -7.37 15.08 4.88
CA LEU A 51 -7.10 13.74 5.37
C LEU A 51 -6.89 12.74 4.23
N HIS A 52 -7.60 12.89 3.11
CA HIS A 52 -7.46 12.05 1.92
C HIS A 52 -6.09 12.22 1.28
N ARG A 53 -5.59 13.45 1.17
CA ARG A 53 -4.22 13.71 0.72
C ARG A 53 -3.18 13.03 1.61
N GLN A 54 -3.31 13.16 2.93
CA GLN A 54 -2.40 12.52 3.89
C GLN A 54 -2.49 10.99 3.83
N PHE A 55 -3.71 10.46 3.73
CA PHE A 55 -3.97 9.03 3.54
C PHE A 55 -3.29 8.52 2.28
N ARG A 56 -3.45 9.17 1.12
CA ARG A 56 -2.75 8.75 -0.11
C ARG A 56 -1.24 8.77 0.05
N ALA A 57 -0.70 9.81 0.69
CA ALA A 57 0.73 9.92 0.94
C ALA A 57 1.26 8.78 1.82
N SER A 58 0.52 8.37 2.85
CA SER A 58 0.93 7.29 3.74
C SER A 58 0.98 5.92 3.05
N LEU A 59 0.24 5.75 1.95
CA LEU A 59 0.23 4.49 1.20
C LEU A 59 1.39 4.37 0.20
N ILE A 60 2.10 5.47 -0.10
CA ILE A 60 3.16 5.47 -1.11
C ILE A 60 4.35 4.58 -0.71
N SER A 61 4.60 4.41 0.59
CA SER A 61 5.67 3.59 1.12
C SER A 61 5.37 2.09 1.12
N TRP A 62 4.13 1.68 0.82
CA TRP A 62 3.75 0.26 0.86
C TRP A 62 4.39 -0.52 -0.28
N GLN A 63 4.97 -1.67 0.05
CA GLN A 63 5.59 -2.58 -0.90
C GLN A 63 5.00 -3.97 -0.74
N TRP A 64 4.61 -4.58 -1.86
CA TRP A 64 4.32 -6.01 -1.88
C TRP A 64 5.64 -6.74 -2.12
N VAL A 65 6.07 -7.53 -1.15
CA VAL A 65 7.30 -8.32 -1.24
C VAL A 65 6.90 -9.76 -1.51
N ASP A 66 7.24 -10.27 -2.69
CA ASP A 66 7.11 -11.69 -2.97
C ASP A 66 8.17 -12.46 -2.17
N PRO A 67 7.80 -13.45 -1.34
CA PRO A 67 8.75 -14.24 -0.57
C PRO A 67 9.80 -14.93 -1.45
N SER A 68 9.50 -15.24 -2.72
CA SER A 68 10.46 -15.83 -3.67
C SER A 68 11.57 -14.85 -4.08
N THR A 69 11.30 -13.54 -4.09
CA THR A 69 12.29 -12.51 -4.46
C THR A 69 13.31 -12.26 -3.35
N THR A 70 12.91 -12.46 -2.09
CA THR A 70 13.78 -12.27 -0.92
C THR A 70 14.84 -13.38 -0.78
N ALA A 71 14.56 -14.59 -1.28
CA ALA A 71 15.50 -15.72 -1.20
C ALA A 71 16.78 -15.52 -2.03
N LEU A 72 16.71 -14.75 -3.13
CA LEU A 72 17.84 -14.49 -4.03
C LEU A 72 18.85 -13.46 -3.48
N GLN A 73 18.50 -12.71 -2.44
CA GLN A 73 19.37 -11.67 -1.85
C GLN A 73 20.18 -12.16 -0.65
N LYS A 74 19.95 -13.39 -0.18
CA LYS A 74 20.57 -13.94 1.03
C LYS A 74 21.80 -14.82 0.77
N ALA A 75 22.34 -14.84 -0.46
CA ALA A 75 23.62 -15.48 -0.73
C ALA A 75 24.76 -14.55 -0.27
N PRO A 76 25.52 -14.87 0.79
CA PRO A 76 26.74 -14.13 1.09
C PRO A 76 27.71 -14.33 -0.07
N SER A 77 28.21 -13.22 -0.60
CA SER A 77 29.31 -13.19 -1.56
C SER A 77 30.51 -13.94 -0.98
N GLN A 78 30.65 -15.23 -1.29
CA GLN A 78 31.92 -15.95 -1.15
C GLN A 78 32.91 -15.32 -2.15
N THR A 79 33.54 -14.23 -1.74
CA THR A 79 34.77 -13.76 -2.40
C THR A 79 35.93 -14.40 -1.66
N ALA A 80 36.52 -15.37 -2.33
CA ALA A 80 37.72 -16.08 -1.92
C ALA A 80 38.88 -15.12 -1.64
N VAL A 81 39.55 -15.32 -0.50
CA VAL A 81 40.98 -15.01 -0.37
C VAL A 81 41.62 -16.17 0.38
N SER A 82 42.12 -17.15 -0.37
CA SER A 82 43.14 -18.07 0.12
C SER A 82 44.39 -17.27 0.44
N ARG A 83 44.75 -17.18 1.72
CA ARG A 83 46.09 -16.76 2.15
C ARG A 83 46.80 -18.01 2.65
N GLN A 84 47.67 -18.57 1.81
CA GLN A 84 48.73 -19.48 2.23
C GLN A 84 49.80 -18.63 2.91
N GLU A 85 50.12 -18.94 4.17
CA GLU A 85 51.48 -18.89 4.74
C GLU A 85 51.59 -20.02 5.78
#